data_AF-A0A934KRE0-F1
#
_entry.id   AF-A0A934KRE0-F1
#
_cell.length_a   1.000
_cell.length_b   1.000
_cell.length_c   1.000
_cell.angle_alpha   90.00
_cell.angle_beta   90.00
_cell.angle_gamma   90.00
#
_symmetry.space_group_name_H-M   'P 1'
#
loop_
_entity.id
_entity.type
_entity.pdbx_description
1 polymer ?
#
loop_
_entity_poly.entity_id
_entity_poly.type
_entity_poly.pdbx_seq_one_letter_code
_entity_poly.pdbx_strand_id
1 'polypeptide(L)'
;MATPSGSSDYQMYRDPTLDPPAIVCQVGSTQLRYHLSAIEDLHAWLEEQGGWVPLGSADEQKPAAEGTVEAWGRSPGNPVGGWYGLKKGLRGRFGMYMPPLLEALGLAEVEHNPRNNRMRAR
;
A
#
# COMPACT_ATOMS: atom_id res chain seq x y z
N MET A 1 -10.98 3.54 -8.75
CA MET A 1 -9.92 2.59 -9.16
C MET A 1 -10.35 1.21 -8.70
N ALA A 2 -10.00 0.15 -9.42
CA ALA A 2 -10.28 -1.22 -9.03
C ALA A 2 -9.07 -1.83 -8.33
N THR A 3 -9.28 -2.81 -7.44
CA THR A 3 -8.14 -3.48 -6.76
C THR A 3 -7.33 -4.25 -7.81
N PRO A 4 -6.06 -4.62 -7.56
CA PRO A 4 -5.28 -5.39 -8.54
C PRO A 4 -5.93 -6.71 -8.97
N SER A 5 -6.88 -7.22 -8.16
CA SER A 5 -7.71 -8.39 -8.45
C SER A 5 -9.03 -8.08 -9.19
N GLY A 6 -9.32 -6.81 -9.50
CA GLY A 6 -10.52 -6.35 -10.20
C GLY A 6 -11.84 -6.48 -9.41
N SER A 7 -11.80 -6.77 -8.11
CA SER A 7 -12.96 -7.33 -7.40
C SER A 7 -13.84 -6.29 -6.69
N SER A 8 -13.40 -5.04 -6.55
CA SER A 8 -14.14 -3.99 -5.84
C SER A 8 -13.72 -2.59 -6.27
N ASP A 9 -14.70 -1.71 -6.47
CA ASP A 9 -14.48 -0.28 -6.66
C ASP A 9 -14.09 0.39 -5.33
N TYR A 10 -13.02 1.17 -5.37
CA TYR A 10 -12.62 2.04 -4.27
C TYR A 10 -12.08 3.37 -4.79
N GLN A 11 -12.11 4.37 -3.91
CA GLN A 11 -11.56 5.69 -4.19
C GLN A 11 -10.33 5.94 -3.31
N MET A 12 -9.28 6.48 -3.90
CA MET A 12 -8.15 7.01 -3.15
C MET A 12 -7.93 8.48 -3.47
N TYR A 13 -7.66 9.26 -2.43
CA TYR A 13 -7.31 10.67 -2.54
C TYR A 13 -6.37 11.07 -1.40
N ARG A 14 -5.58 12.12 -1.63
CA ARG A 14 -4.77 12.76 -0.59
C ARG A 14 -5.66 13.72 0.19
N ASP A 15 -5.56 13.66 1.51
CA ASP A 15 -6.22 14.60 2.42
C ASP A 15 -5.17 15.19 3.39
N PRO A 16 -4.61 16.37 3.05
CA PRO A 16 -3.64 17.05 3.90
C PRO A 16 -4.27 17.72 5.12
N THR A 17 -5.61 17.74 5.23
CA THR A 17 -6.32 18.39 6.34
C THR A 17 -6.48 17.48 7.56
N LEU A 18 -6.22 16.18 7.39
CA LEU A 18 -6.19 15.22 8.49
C LEU A 18 -4.95 15.42 9.37
N ASP A 19 -5.07 15.00 10.63
CA ASP A 19 -3.96 14.99 11.59
C ASP A 19 -3.66 13.54 12.02
N PRO A 20 -2.59 12.90 11.52
CA PRO A 20 -1.64 13.42 10.53
C PRO A 20 -2.20 13.42 9.08
N PRO A 21 -1.59 14.20 8.16
CA PRO A 21 -1.92 14.18 6.73
C PRO A 21 -1.87 12.77 6.14
N ALA A 22 -2.87 12.41 5.35
CA ALA A 22 -3.06 11.02 4.94
C ALA A 22 -3.54 10.84 3.51
N ILE A 23 -3.26 9.65 2.98
CA ILE A 23 -3.95 9.08 1.83
C ILE A 23 -5.16 8.33 2.35
N VAL A 24 -6.34 8.71 1.88
CA VAL A 24 -7.60 8.08 2.25
C VAL A 24 -7.95 7.04 1.20
N CYS A 25 -8.29 5.82 1.64
CA CYS A 25 -8.86 4.77 0.79
C CYS A 25 -10.29 4.48 1.26
N GLN A 26 -11.27 4.78 0.42
CA GLN A 26 -12.70 4.58 0.68
C GLN A 26 -13.21 3.35 -0.09
N VAL A 27 -13.70 2.35 0.65
CA VAL A 27 -14.24 1.09 0.12
C VAL A 27 -15.61 0.86 0.75
N GLY A 28 -16.69 1.14 0.02
CA GLY A 28 -18.04 1.14 0.59
C GLY A 28 -18.15 2.13 1.76
N SER A 29 -18.55 1.65 2.94
CA SER A 29 -18.57 2.44 4.19
C SER A 29 -17.25 2.43 4.96
N THR A 30 -16.28 1.62 4.52
CA THR A 30 -15.00 1.45 5.22
C THR A 30 -13.97 2.43 4.69
N GLN A 31 -13.33 3.16 5.60
CA GLN A 31 -12.24 4.08 5.29
C GLN A 31 -10.95 3.60 5.93
N LEU A 32 -9.94 3.30 5.10
CA LEU A 32 -8.54 3.10 5.50
C LEU A 32 -7.77 4.40 5.29
N ARG A 33 -6.70 4.59 6.06
CA ARG A 33 -5.86 5.79 5.99
C ARG A 33 -4.40 5.38 6.07
N TYR A 34 -3.59 5.92 5.17
CA TYR A 34 -2.15 5.71 5.12
C TYR A 34 -1.42 7.05 5.24
N HIS A 35 -0.22 7.06 5.79
CA HIS A 35 0.63 8.25 5.81
C HIS A 35 0.83 8.81 4.39
N LEU A 36 0.85 10.15 4.26
CA LEU A 36 1.03 10.81 2.96
C LEU A 36 2.36 10.44 2.28
N SER A 37 3.43 10.28 3.07
CA SER A 37 4.77 9.92 2.58
C SER A 37 4.84 8.51 1.99
N ALA A 38 3.82 7.66 2.21
CA ALA A 38 3.80 6.28 1.75
C ALA A 38 4.05 6.13 0.24
N ILE A 39 3.70 7.14 -0.56
CA ILE A 39 3.92 7.09 -2.01
C ILE A 39 5.42 7.21 -2.33
N GLU A 40 6.07 8.22 -1.77
CA GLU A 40 7.48 8.52 -2.03
C GLU A 40 8.38 7.45 -1.40
N ASP A 41 8.09 7.09 -0.14
CA ASP A 41 8.86 6.09 0.60
C ASP A 41 8.77 4.71 -0.07
N LEU A 42 7.59 4.31 -0.54
CA LEU A 42 7.40 3.02 -1.20
C LEU A 42 8.13 2.99 -2.55
N HIS A 43 8.07 4.08 -3.31
CA HIS A 43 8.76 4.15 -4.59
C HIS A 43 10.28 4.06 -4.40
N ALA A 44 10.85 4.87 -3.50
CA ALA A 44 12.28 4.84 -3.20
C ALA A 44 12.74 3.45 -2.72
N TRP A 45 11.95 2.82 -1.83
CA TRP A 45 12.26 1.47 -1.38
C TRP A 45 12.23 0.43 -2.51
N LEU A 46 11.29 0.55 -3.46
CA LEU A 46 11.22 -0.35 -4.62
C LEU A 46 12.41 -0.16 -5.58
N GLU A 47 12.91 1.07 -5.74
CA GLU A 47 14.14 1.33 -6.50
C GLU A 47 15.33 0.63 -5.86
N GLU A 48 15.44 0.65 -4.52
CA GLU A 48 16.48 -0.07 -3.78
C GLU A 48 16.37 -1.59 -3.94
N GLN A 49 15.16 -2.15 -4.06
CA GLN A 49 14.97 -3.58 -4.31
C GLN A 49 15.42 -3.98 -5.73
N GLY A 50 15.41 -3.06 -6.69
CA GLY A 50 15.89 -3.28 -8.06
C GLY A 50 15.12 -4.34 -8.86
N GLY A 51 13.96 -4.79 -8.38
CA GLY A 51 13.25 -5.93 -8.96
C GLY A 51 11.80 -6.07 -8.50
N TRP A 52 11.19 -7.19 -8.87
CA TRP A 52 9.79 -7.49 -8.53
C TRP A 52 9.65 -7.94 -7.08
N VAL A 53 8.84 -7.22 -6.32
CA VAL A 53 8.52 -7.47 -4.93
C VAL A 53 7.09 -8.01 -4.79
N PRO A 54 6.87 -9.15 -4.11
CA PRO A 54 5.53 -9.64 -3.82
C PRO A 54 4.67 -8.67 -3.01
N LEU A 55 3.40 -8.51 -3.39
CA LEU A 55 2.50 -7.58 -2.70
C LEU A 55 2.18 -8.04 -1.27
N GLY A 56 1.90 -9.34 -1.08
CA GLY A 56 1.73 -9.95 0.24
C GLY A 56 0.59 -9.41 1.09
N SER A 57 -0.43 -8.79 0.47
CA SER A 57 -1.55 -8.13 1.16
C SER A 57 -2.12 -8.96 2.32
N ALA A 58 -2.18 -8.35 3.50
CA ALA A 58 -2.70 -8.96 4.71
C ALA A 58 -3.40 -7.94 5.60
N ASP A 59 -4.46 -8.37 6.29
CA ASP A 59 -5.14 -7.55 7.32
C ASP A 59 -4.19 -7.26 8.51
N GLU A 60 -4.51 -6.25 9.33
CA GLU A 60 -3.71 -5.87 10.50
C GLU A 60 -3.49 -7.04 11.48
N GLN A 61 -4.51 -7.90 11.63
CA GLN A 61 -4.51 -9.02 12.57
C GLN A 61 -3.75 -10.26 12.03
N LYS A 62 -3.39 -10.27 10.74
CA LYS A 62 -2.73 -11.41 10.10
C LYS A 62 -1.24 -11.10 9.91
N PRO A 63 -0.35 -12.09 10.06
CA PRO A 63 1.05 -11.91 9.71
C PRO A 63 1.18 -11.58 8.22
N ALA A 64 2.06 -10.64 7.89
CA ALA A 64 2.51 -10.45 6.52
C ALA A 64 3.72 -11.34 6.25
N ALA A 65 3.78 -11.92 5.07
CA ALA A 65 4.95 -12.70 4.67
C ALA A 65 6.16 -11.77 4.50
N GLU A 66 7.30 -12.18 5.02
CA GLU A 66 8.54 -11.42 4.93
C GLU A 66 8.95 -11.17 3.47
N GLY A 67 9.64 -10.06 3.21
CA GLY A 67 10.05 -9.66 1.86
C GLY A 67 8.91 -9.18 0.96
N THR A 68 7.73 -8.88 1.51
CA THR A 68 6.60 -8.33 0.77
C THR A 68 6.42 -6.82 0.99
N VAL A 69 5.73 -6.17 0.06
CA VAL A 69 5.29 -4.77 0.19
C VAL A 69 4.47 -4.57 1.47
N GLU A 70 3.57 -5.51 1.77
CA GLU A 70 2.77 -5.47 2.99
C GLU A 70 3.63 -5.57 4.27
N ALA A 71 4.66 -6.42 4.28
CA ALA A 71 5.58 -6.54 5.41
C ALA A 71 6.41 -5.28 5.59
N TRP A 72 6.89 -4.68 4.50
CA TRP A 72 7.59 -3.39 4.55
C TRP A 72 6.69 -2.27 5.08
N GLY A 73 5.43 -2.20 4.63
CA GLY A 73 4.47 -1.17 5.04
C GLY A 73 4.07 -1.18 6.52
N ARG A 74 4.47 -2.23 7.27
CA ARG A 74 4.26 -2.38 8.71
C ARG A 74 5.55 -2.59 9.51
N SER A 75 6.70 -2.46 8.86
CA SER A 75 8.00 -2.76 9.44
C SER A 75 8.48 -1.64 10.37
N PRO A 76 9.09 -1.93 11.53
CA PRO A 76 9.76 -0.92 12.34
C PRO A 76 11.00 -0.33 11.65
N GLY A 77 11.51 -0.95 10.58
CA GLY A 77 12.66 -0.49 9.81
C GLY A 77 12.30 0.41 8.62
N ASN A 78 11.03 0.72 8.39
CA ASN A 78 10.64 1.66 7.34
C ASN A 78 10.79 3.12 7.83
N PRO A 79 10.74 4.13 6.93
CA PRO A 79 10.93 5.53 7.29
C PRO A 79 10.03 6.07 8.41
N VAL A 80 8.83 5.51 8.58
CA VAL A 80 7.88 5.91 9.64
C VAL A 80 8.02 5.11 10.94
N GLY A 81 8.94 4.15 10.98
CA GLY A 81 9.23 3.34 12.17
C GLY A 81 8.10 2.38 12.57
N GLY A 82 7.24 1.96 11.64
CA GLY A 82 6.13 1.07 11.94
C GLY A 82 5.05 1.00 10.87
N TRP A 83 3.80 1.29 11.24
CA TRP A 83 2.68 1.16 10.32
C TRP A 83 2.47 2.44 9.51
N TYR A 84 2.48 2.32 8.19
CA TYR A 84 1.94 3.37 7.33
C TYR A 84 0.43 3.53 7.52
N GLY A 85 -0.27 2.44 7.88
CA GLY A 85 -1.68 2.47 8.23
C GLY A 85 -1.95 3.21 9.54
N LEU A 86 -2.78 4.24 9.47
CA LEU A 86 -3.04 5.15 10.58
C LEU A 86 -4.19 4.67 11.49
N LYS A 87 -5.22 4.07 10.90
CA LYS A 87 -6.46 3.72 11.61
C LYS A 87 -6.35 2.36 12.29
N LYS A 88 -6.39 2.33 13.62
CA LYS A 88 -6.37 1.09 14.42
C LYS A 88 -7.50 0.14 13.99
N GLY A 89 -7.18 -1.14 13.83
CA GLY A 89 -8.08 -2.17 13.29
C GLY A 89 -8.14 -2.22 11.75
N LEU A 90 -7.57 -1.22 11.07
CA LEU A 90 -7.55 -1.08 9.61
C LEU A 90 -6.17 -0.60 9.10
N ARG A 91 -5.08 -0.99 9.77
CA ARG A 91 -3.72 -0.57 9.39
C ARG A 91 -3.09 -1.39 8.27
N GLY A 92 -3.59 -2.61 8.05
CA GLY A 92 -3.09 -3.51 7.00
C GLY A 92 -3.61 -3.18 5.61
N ARG A 93 -3.56 -4.18 4.72
CA ARG A 93 -3.93 -4.08 3.29
C ARG A 93 -3.14 -3.01 2.54
N PHE A 94 -1.97 -2.66 3.06
CA PHE A 94 -1.06 -1.73 2.41
C PHE A 94 -0.67 -2.24 1.02
N GLY A 95 -0.29 -3.52 0.92
CA GLY A 95 0.02 -4.21 -0.34
C GLY A 95 -1.20 -4.46 -1.23
N MET A 96 -2.41 -4.08 -0.82
CA MET A 96 -3.61 -4.15 -1.65
C MET A 96 -3.90 -2.82 -2.35
N TYR A 97 -3.79 -1.71 -1.62
CA TYR A 97 -4.28 -0.41 -2.08
C TYR A 97 -3.17 0.53 -2.55
N MET A 98 -1.97 0.46 -1.98
CA MET A 98 -0.88 1.33 -2.40
C MET A 98 -0.29 0.97 -3.77
N PRO A 99 -0.08 -0.31 -4.13
CA PRO A 99 0.46 -0.66 -5.44
C PRO A 99 -0.31 -0.07 -6.64
N PRO A 100 -1.64 -0.26 -6.76
CA PRO A 100 -2.39 0.32 -7.88
C PRO A 100 -2.42 1.86 -7.87
N LEU A 101 -2.25 2.50 -6.71
CA LEU A 101 -2.08 3.94 -6.64
C LEU A 101 -0.74 4.37 -7.25
N LEU A 102 0.37 3.70 -6.92
CA LEU A 102 1.68 4.01 -7.51
C LEU A 102 1.69 3.74 -9.02
N GLU A 103 1.02 2.68 -9.47
CA GLU A 103 0.83 2.40 -10.89
C GLU A 103 0.06 3.51 -11.61
N ALA A 104 -1.06 3.97 -11.04
CA ALA A 104 -1.84 5.07 -11.59
C ALA A 104 -1.07 6.40 -11.62
N LEU A 105 -0.12 6.60 -10.71
CA LEU A 105 0.79 7.75 -10.68
C LEU A 105 2.00 7.57 -11.63
N GLY A 106 2.16 6.41 -12.26
CA GLY A 106 3.27 6.10 -13.16
C GLY A 106 4.62 5.83 -12.47
N LEU A 107 4.61 5.58 -11.15
CA LEU A 107 5.81 5.36 -10.32
C LEU A 107 6.20 3.89 -10.21
N ALA A 108 5.28 2.97 -10.52
CA ALA A 108 5.52 1.53 -10.40
C ALA A 108 4.80 0.76 -11.50
N GLU A 109 5.27 -0.46 -11.75
CA GLU A 109 4.54 -1.48 -12.51
C GLU A 109 3.97 -2.52 -11.54
N VAL A 110 2.73 -2.96 -11.77
CA VAL A 110 2.05 -3.94 -10.92
C VAL A 110 1.53 -5.10 -11.77
N GLU A 111 1.68 -6.32 -11.27
CA GLU A 111 1.06 -7.49 -11.90
C GLU A 111 -0.44 -7.57 -11.59
N HIS A 112 -1.24 -7.94 -12.60
CA HIS A 112 -2.70 -8.08 -12.50
C HIS A 112 -3.13 -9.53 -12.69
N ASN A 113 -2.47 -10.46 -11.98
CA ASN A 113 -2.86 -11.87 -11.95
C ASN A 113 -3.96 -12.10 -10.89
N PRO A 114 -4.65 -13.26 -10.92
CA PRO A 114 -5.65 -13.60 -9.90
C PRO A 114 -5.11 -13.67 -8.47
N ARG A 115 -3.80 -13.92 -8.30
CA ARG A 115 -3.12 -14.02 -6.98
C ARG A 115 -1.61 -13.89 -7.14
N ASN A 116 -0.92 -13.69 -6.02
CA ASN A 116 0.53 -13.61 -5.92
C ASN A 116 1.16 -12.50 -6.79
N ASN A 117 0.43 -11.40 -6.93
CA ASN A 117 0.90 -10.24 -7.67
C ASN A 117 2.16 -9.65 -7.03
N ARG A 118 2.97 -9.04 -7.88
CA ARG A 118 4.18 -8.33 -7.52
C ARG A 118 4.13 -6.90 -8.04
N MET A 119 5.00 -6.06 -7.55
CA MET A 119 5.25 -4.73 -8.11
C MET A 119 6.75 -4.43 -8.18
N ARG A 120 7.13 -3.47 -9.01
CA ARG A 120 8.49 -2.91 -9.05
C ARG A 120 8.44 -1.41 -9.32
N ALA A 121 9.49 -0.69 -8.96
CA ALA A 121 9.66 0.70 -9.39
C ALA A 121 9.79 0.78 -10.92
N ARG A 122 9.34 1.92 -11.47
CA ARG A 122 9.50 2.25 -12.89
C ARG A 122 10.79 3.02 -13.14
#